data_AF-A0AAV8VFV6-F1
#
_entry.id   AF-A0AAV8VFV6-F1
#
_cell.length_a   1.000
_cell.length_b   1.000
_cell.length_c   1.000
_cell.angle_alpha   90.00
_cell.angle_beta   90.00
_cell.angle_gamma   90.00
#
_symmetry.space_group_name_H-M   'P 1'
#
loop_
_entity.id
_entity.type
_entity.pdbx_description
1 polymer ?
#
loop_
_entity_poly.entity_id
_entity_poly.type
_entity_poly.pdbx_seq_one_letter_code
_entity_poly.pdbx_strand_id
1 'polypeptide(L)'
;MEHPCHLEGMLDRDQRTAKMRFYNNSDITEQVPKTYNIVMNEPTPSTRRKHRCCFPDRTKPFISTNTSTSSHVSHKNGYLISTFQSVRSVLIVGACLVALIPSTTSAPITKCMASNEFWINPCQLPEQSSSVENADPTNISKTDLQNIAHQASLALQQAQSFKHSFANEVFKKEFYDLHSDLKSQKLEWLKLQLPKSLEDQVPCEHLKSLKVDEALLESYASLQMIAVGLQQMVCDLEAHDEPFLTEFTEATGQLKTVLCELQETIVGSGIKMRPDVTKDILKGSDKDSDRTFRKNRDWMIYRDYMNILEYTSTIFNYLGNNSSALGTDEKACLDNNQVS
;
A
#
# COMPACT_ATOMS: atom_id res chain seq x y z
N MET A 1 3.37 -51.79 -49.54
CA MET A 1 2.12 -51.02 -49.54
C MET A 1 2.02 -50.35 -48.18
N GLU A 2 1.50 -49.12 -48.20
CA GLU A 2 1.21 -48.23 -47.06
C GLU A 2 2.29 -47.23 -46.65
N HIS A 3 1.85 -45.98 -46.73
CA HIS A 3 2.53 -44.70 -46.58
C HIS A 3 2.51 -44.21 -45.12
N PRO A 4 3.34 -43.22 -44.77
CA PRO A 4 3.43 -42.64 -43.44
C PRO A 4 2.32 -41.61 -43.17
N CYS A 5 1.81 -41.59 -41.94
CA CYS A 5 0.89 -40.58 -41.44
C CYS A 5 1.56 -39.21 -41.34
N HIS A 6 1.09 -38.28 -42.17
CA HIS A 6 1.34 -36.84 -42.09
C HIS A 6 0.28 -36.25 -41.15
N LEU A 7 0.69 -35.49 -40.13
CA LEU A 7 -0.21 -34.62 -39.38
C LEU A 7 -0.18 -33.24 -40.03
N GLU A 8 -1.26 -32.95 -40.74
CA GLU A 8 -1.54 -31.70 -41.42
C GLU A 8 -2.52 -30.88 -40.59
N GLY A 9 -2.24 -29.58 -40.45
CA GLY A 9 -3.22 -28.50 -40.42
C GLY A 9 -4.27 -28.46 -39.31
N MET A 10 -4.06 -27.57 -38.34
CA MET A 10 -5.19 -26.86 -37.72
C MET A 10 -4.77 -25.44 -37.33
N LEU A 11 -4.71 -24.58 -38.36
CA LEU A 11 -4.84 -23.14 -38.23
C LEU A 11 -6.34 -22.83 -38.23
N ASP A 12 -6.94 -22.68 -37.05
CA ASP A 12 -8.19 -21.93 -36.95
C ASP A 12 -7.87 -20.49 -36.56
N ARG A 13 -8.10 -19.64 -37.56
CA ARG A 13 -8.12 -18.18 -37.50
C ARG A 13 -9.33 -17.75 -36.68
N ASP A 14 -9.11 -17.09 -35.54
CA ASP A 14 -10.19 -16.31 -34.93
C ASP A 14 -10.14 -14.85 -35.43
N GLN A 15 -11.27 -14.42 -36.00
CA GLN A 15 -11.52 -13.12 -36.59
C GLN A 15 -11.99 -12.14 -35.52
N ARG A 16 -11.08 -11.39 -34.91
CA ARG A 16 -11.43 -10.15 -34.18
C ARG A 16 -10.46 -9.02 -34.48
N THR A 17 -10.43 -8.63 -35.75
CA THR A 17 -9.90 -7.32 -36.18
C THR A 17 -11.07 -6.52 -36.76
N ALA A 18 -11.70 -5.70 -35.94
CA ALA A 18 -12.68 -4.69 -36.39
C ALA A 18 -12.21 -3.29 -36.01
N LYS A 19 -11.53 -2.66 -36.98
CA LYS A 19 -11.35 -1.22 -37.26
C LYS A 19 -11.64 -0.22 -36.13
N MET A 20 -10.57 0.34 -35.56
CA MET A 20 -10.56 1.68 -34.99
C MET A 20 -10.83 2.71 -36.10
N ARG A 21 -11.90 3.51 -35.98
CA ARG A 21 -12.10 4.72 -36.78
C ARG A 21 -11.33 5.85 -36.12
N PHE A 22 -10.36 6.41 -36.81
CA PHE A 22 -9.73 7.67 -36.45
C PHE A 22 -10.74 8.81 -36.66
N TYR A 23 -11.05 9.55 -35.59
CA TYR A 23 -11.72 10.84 -35.68
C TYR A 23 -10.66 11.91 -35.91
N ASN A 24 -10.63 12.48 -37.12
CA ASN A 24 -9.82 13.64 -37.45
C ASN A 24 -10.50 14.91 -36.92
N ASN A 25 -9.75 15.70 -36.16
CA ASN A 25 -10.24 16.86 -35.42
C ASN A 25 -9.98 18.17 -36.19
N SER A 26 -10.53 18.26 -37.40
CA SER A 26 -10.41 19.45 -38.25
C SER A 26 -11.58 19.52 -39.22
N ASP A 27 -12.73 19.96 -38.72
CA ASP A 27 -13.80 20.65 -39.48
C ASP A 27 -15.05 20.74 -38.60
N ILE A 28 -15.17 21.77 -37.75
CA ILE A 28 -16.44 22.47 -37.48
C ILE A 28 -16.09 23.92 -37.09
N THR A 29 -15.85 24.76 -38.09
CA THR A 29 -16.17 26.19 -38.02
C THR A 29 -17.53 26.37 -38.64
N GLU A 30 -18.59 26.43 -37.83
CA GLU A 30 -19.80 27.16 -38.21
C GLU A 30 -20.60 27.55 -36.96
N GLN A 31 -20.70 28.85 -36.74
CA GLN A 31 -21.70 29.46 -35.86
C GLN A 31 -23.08 29.31 -36.50
N VAL A 32 -24.13 29.17 -35.68
CA VAL A 32 -25.33 30.04 -35.68
C VAL A 32 -26.36 29.53 -34.64
N PRO A 33 -27.19 30.42 -34.06
CA PRO A 33 -27.74 30.31 -32.71
C PRO A 33 -29.25 30.01 -32.67
N LYS A 34 -29.78 29.71 -31.47
CA LYS A 34 -30.93 30.43 -30.84
C LYS A 34 -31.50 29.74 -29.59
N THR A 35 -31.45 30.51 -28.48
CA THR A 35 -32.52 30.78 -27.50
C THR A 35 -33.54 29.70 -27.13
N TYR A 36 -33.55 29.33 -25.85
CA TYR A 36 -34.77 29.28 -25.04
C TYR A 36 -34.47 29.82 -23.63
N ASN A 37 -35.17 30.90 -23.27
CA ASN A 37 -35.26 31.41 -21.91
C ASN A 37 -36.16 30.47 -21.10
N ILE A 38 -35.71 30.01 -19.93
CA ILE A 38 -36.62 29.49 -18.90
C ILE A 38 -36.57 30.43 -17.71
N VAL A 39 -37.77 30.94 -17.42
CA VAL A 39 -38.12 31.96 -16.45
C VAL A 39 -38.05 31.40 -15.04
N MET A 40 -37.39 32.16 -14.16
CA MET A 40 -37.47 32.10 -12.70
C MET A 40 -38.91 32.31 -12.23
N ASN A 41 -39.38 31.50 -11.28
CA ASN A 41 -40.41 31.93 -10.34
C ASN A 41 -40.09 31.38 -8.95
N GLU A 42 -39.82 32.31 -8.04
CA GLU A 42 -39.65 32.14 -6.60
C GLU A 42 -41.00 32.43 -5.87
N PRO A 43 -41.11 32.36 -4.54
CA PRO A 43 -42.18 31.67 -3.84
C PRO A 43 -43.25 32.61 -3.26
N THR A 44 -44.40 32.06 -2.82
CA THR A 44 -45.31 32.78 -1.91
C THR A 44 -45.89 31.89 -0.80
N PRO A 45 -46.09 32.46 0.42
CA PRO A 45 -46.57 31.76 1.62
C PRO A 45 -48.06 32.03 1.91
N SER A 46 -48.77 31.04 2.46
CA SER A 46 -50.01 31.17 3.28
C SER A 46 -50.33 29.76 3.82
N THR A 47 -50.93 29.48 4.97
CA THR A 47 -51.66 30.26 5.97
C THR A 47 -51.73 29.41 7.25
N ARG A 48 -51.75 30.08 8.43
CA ARG A 48 -52.13 29.50 9.72
C ARG A 48 -53.56 28.95 9.69
N ARG A 49 -53.82 27.82 10.37
CA ARG A 49 -55.08 27.62 11.13
C ARG A 49 -54.87 26.69 12.33
N LYS A 50 -55.15 27.25 13.52
CA LYS A 50 -55.39 26.56 14.80
C LYS A 50 -56.80 25.97 14.77
N HIS A 51 -57.01 24.79 15.35
CA HIS A 51 -58.26 24.46 16.03
C HIS A 51 -58.00 23.52 17.22
N ARG A 52 -58.54 23.94 18.38
CA ARG A 52 -58.67 23.19 19.64
C ARG A 52 -59.94 22.34 19.63
N CYS A 53 -60.05 21.52 20.69
CA CYS A 53 -61.23 20.86 21.31
C CYS A 53 -61.36 19.37 20.93
N CYS A 54 -61.76 18.42 21.79
CA CYS A 54 -62.03 18.29 23.22
C CYS A 54 -62.24 16.77 23.48
N PHE A 55 -61.78 16.29 24.64
CA PHE A 55 -62.21 15.15 25.49
C PHE A 55 -63.52 14.37 25.17
N PRO A 56 -63.69 13.08 25.57
CA PRO A 56 -63.56 12.69 26.99
C PRO A 56 -63.06 11.28 27.38
N ASP A 57 -62.71 11.27 28.67
CA ASP A 57 -62.49 10.24 29.68
C ASP A 57 -63.44 9.02 29.69
N ARG A 58 -62.91 7.86 30.13
CA ARG A 58 -63.69 6.83 30.85
C ARG A 58 -62.84 5.86 31.69
N THR A 59 -62.50 6.30 32.91
CA THR A 59 -62.71 5.67 34.23
C THR A 59 -62.68 4.13 34.48
N LYS A 60 -61.98 3.78 35.59
CA LYS A 60 -62.27 2.81 36.72
C LYS A 60 -61.41 1.53 36.81
N PRO A 61 -61.31 0.86 37.98
CA PRO A 61 -61.09 1.35 39.35
C PRO A 61 -60.08 0.50 40.19
N PHE A 62 -59.86 0.98 41.43
CA PHE A 62 -59.10 0.42 42.56
C PHE A 62 -59.85 -0.69 43.34
N ILE A 63 -59.12 -1.50 44.14
CA ILE A 63 -59.39 -2.05 45.52
C ILE A 63 -58.43 -3.25 45.75
N SER A 64 -57.41 -3.20 46.64
CA SER A 64 -57.38 -3.46 48.12
C SER A 64 -57.61 -4.95 48.48
N THR A 65 -56.83 -5.68 49.31
CA THR A 65 -56.48 -5.50 50.75
C THR A 65 -55.48 -6.58 51.23
N ASN A 66 -54.62 -6.22 52.22
CA ASN A 66 -54.18 -6.88 53.49
C ASN A 66 -53.71 -8.37 53.50
N THR A 67 -52.71 -8.84 54.27
CA THR A 67 -52.47 -8.84 55.74
C THR A 67 -51.02 -9.35 56.04
N SER A 68 -50.14 -8.64 56.76
CA SER A 68 -49.75 -8.71 58.20
C SER A 68 -49.58 -10.08 58.90
N THR A 69 -48.38 -10.30 59.50
CA THR A 69 -48.00 -10.83 60.87
C THR A 69 -46.74 -11.73 60.83
N SER A 70 -45.59 -11.34 61.40
CA SER A 70 -45.13 -11.39 62.81
C SER A 70 -44.63 -12.77 63.30
N SER A 71 -43.34 -12.89 63.65
CA SER A 71 -42.89 -13.15 65.04
C SER A 71 -41.37 -13.34 65.17
N HIS A 72 -40.79 -12.67 66.15
CA HIS A 72 -39.44 -12.84 66.69
C HIS A 72 -39.26 -14.21 67.38
N VAL A 73 -38.08 -14.84 67.22
CA VAL A 73 -37.42 -15.63 68.28
C VAL A 73 -35.91 -15.36 68.22
N SER A 74 -35.37 -14.96 69.37
CA SER A 74 -33.94 -14.79 69.66
C SER A 74 -33.47 -15.98 70.50
N HIS A 75 -32.31 -16.57 70.19
CA HIS A 75 -31.14 -16.60 71.09
C HIS A 75 -29.96 -17.44 70.58
N LYS A 76 -28.77 -16.82 70.63
CA LYS A 76 -27.46 -17.33 71.09
C LYS A 76 -26.81 -18.54 70.38
N ASN A 77 -25.76 -18.26 69.59
CA ASN A 77 -24.34 -18.55 69.90
C ASN A 77 -23.51 -18.57 68.61
N GLY A 78 -22.25 -18.14 68.68
CA GLY A 78 -21.24 -18.52 67.70
C GLY A 78 -20.43 -17.34 67.16
N TYR A 79 -19.38 -17.01 67.90
CA TYR A 79 -18.34 -16.02 67.61
C TYR A 79 -17.44 -16.43 66.40
N LEU A 80 -18.03 -16.92 65.30
CA LEU A 80 -17.32 -17.56 64.18
C LEU A 80 -17.76 -17.10 62.78
N ILE A 81 -18.52 -16.01 62.65
CA ILE A 81 -19.02 -15.51 61.34
C ILE A 81 -18.30 -14.23 60.88
N SER A 82 -17.56 -13.54 61.75
CA SER A 82 -16.84 -12.31 61.38
C SER A 82 -15.54 -12.54 60.60
N THR A 83 -15.00 -13.76 60.59
CA THR A 83 -13.78 -14.11 59.84
C THR A 83 -14.02 -14.50 58.38
N PHE A 84 -15.25 -14.78 57.96
CA PHE A 84 -15.57 -15.13 56.57
C PHE A 84 -15.99 -13.95 55.68
N GLN A 85 -16.34 -12.79 56.27
CA GLN A 85 -16.66 -11.58 55.50
C GLN A 85 -15.41 -10.83 55.05
N SER A 86 -14.31 -10.86 55.81
CA SER A 86 -13.07 -10.16 55.44
C SER A 86 -12.36 -10.81 54.23
N VAL A 87 -12.45 -12.14 54.08
CA VAL A 87 -11.83 -12.86 52.94
C VAL A 87 -12.58 -12.60 51.62
N ARG A 88 -13.91 -12.41 51.66
CA ARG A 88 -14.69 -12.04 50.48
C ARG A 88 -14.33 -10.66 49.95
N SER A 89 -14.12 -9.68 50.83
CA SER A 89 -13.71 -8.34 50.43
C SER A 89 -12.29 -8.29 49.86
N VAL A 90 -11.36 -9.10 50.39
CA VAL A 90 -9.98 -9.17 49.89
C VAL A 90 -9.90 -9.86 48.52
N LEU A 91 -10.70 -10.90 48.27
CA LEU A 91 -10.76 -11.57 46.96
C LEU A 91 -11.41 -10.70 45.88
N ILE A 92 -12.41 -9.89 46.23
CA ILE A 92 -13.06 -8.97 45.27
C ILE A 92 -12.13 -7.82 44.90
N VAL A 93 -11.39 -7.24 45.86
CA VAL A 93 -10.41 -6.18 45.58
C VAL A 93 -9.19 -6.73 44.82
N GLY A 94 -8.76 -7.96 45.11
CA GLY A 94 -7.72 -8.65 44.35
C GLY A 94 -8.12 -8.93 42.89
N ALA A 95 -9.37 -9.35 42.65
CA ALA A 95 -9.90 -9.57 41.30
C ALA A 95 -10.08 -8.24 40.51
N CYS A 96 -10.47 -7.15 41.18
CA CYS A 96 -10.58 -5.83 40.55
C CYS A 96 -9.21 -5.21 40.23
N LEU A 97 -8.16 -5.50 41.00
CA LEU A 97 -6.81 -4.98 40.72
C LEU A 97 -6.11 -5.72 39.57
N VAL A 98 -6.46 -6.99 39.29
CA VAL A 98 -5.96 -7.71 38.10
C VAL A 98 -6.70 -7.29 36.82
N ALA A 99 -7.91 -6.74 36.92
CA ALA A 99 -8.69 -6.23 35.79
C ALA A 99 -8.29 -4.81 35.33
N LEU A 100 -7.34 -4.15 36.02
CA LEU A 100 -6.82 -2.82 35.67
C LEU A 100 -5.42 -2.86 35.04
N ILE A 101 -4.93 -4.04 34.68
CA ILE A 101 -3.82 -4.10 33.74
C ILE A 101 -4.42 -3.72 32.37
N PRO A 102 -3.99 -2.61 31.72
CA PRO A 102 -4.35 -2.38 30.34
C PRO A 102 -3.82 -3.60 29.58
N SER A 103 -4.74 -4.48 29.22
CA SER A 103 -4.47 -5.47 28.19
C SER A 103 -4.14 -4.61 26.98
N THR A 104 -2.86 -4.54 26.62
CA THR A 104 -2.47 -4.14 25.28
C THR A 104 -3.09 -5.21 24.38
N THR A 105 -4.34 -5.01 24.02
CA THR A 105 -4.97 -5.73 22.92
C THR A 105 -4.20 -5.25 21.71
N SER A 106 -3.09 -5.93 21.42
CA SER A 106 -2.54 -5.93 20.08
C SER A 106 -3.72 -6.25 19.17
N ALA A 107 -4.09 -5.27 18.34
CA ALA A 107 -5.14 -5.44 17.36
C ALA A 107 -4.86 -6.71 16.54
N PRO A 108 -5.90 -7.42 16.06
CA PRO A 108 -5.68 -8.60 15.23
C PRO A 108 -4.85 -8.16 14.03
N ILE A 109 -3.62 -8.69 13.94
CA ILE A 109 -2.82 -8.61 12.72
C ILE A 109 -3.74 -9.06 11.59
N THR A 110 -4.12 -8.15 10.69
CA THR A 110 -4.88 -8.51 9.50
C THR A 110 -4.14 -9.68 8.84
N LYS A 111 -4.85 -10.77 8.59
CA LYS A 111 -4.31 -12.06 8.11
C LYS A 111 -3.35 -11.90 6.91
N CYS A 112 -3.52 -10.83 6.13
CA CYS A 112 -2.67 -10.42 5.03
C CYS A 112 -1.23 -10.07 5.46
N MET A 113 -1.00 -9.39 6.60
CA MET A 113 0.35 -9.11 7.14
C MET A 113 1.01 -10.28 7.89
N ALA A 114 0.25 -11.35 8.10
CA ALA A 114 0.77 -12.63 8.57
C ALA A 114 1.33 -13.50 7.43
N SER A 115 1.19 -13.05 6.17
CA SER A 115 1.79 -13.70 5.00
C SER A 115 3.32 -13.67 5.06
N ASN A 116 3.96 -14.55 4.26
CA ASN A 116 5.40 -14.58 4.08
C ASN A 116 5.91 -13.23 3.56
N GLU A 117 6.97 -12.72 4.18
CA GLU A 117 7.70 -11.51 3.78
C GLU A 117 8.41 -11.77 2.46
N PHE A 118 7.67 -11.70 1.34
CA PHE A 118 8.15 -12.12 0.02
C PHE A 118 9.43 -11.41 -0.41
N TRP A 119 9.69 -10.22 0.12
CA TRP A 119 10.86 -9.39 -0.17
C TRP A 119 12.15 -9.88 0.50
N ILE A 120 12.07 -10.79 1.48
CA ILE A 120 13.27 -11.42 2.09
C ILE A 120 13.89 -12.41 1.12
N ASN A 121 13.06 -13.24 0.48
CA ASN A 121 13.50 -14.23 -0.49
C ASN A 121 12.57 -14.24 -1.72
N PRO A 122 12.62 -13.18 -2.55
CA PRO A 122 11.72 -12.99 -3.69
C PRO A 122 11.84 -14.11 -4.73
N CYS A 123 13.04 -14.64 -4.93
CA CYS A 123 13.32 -15.72 -5.88
C CYS A 123 13.15 -17.13 -5.31
N GLN A 124 12.90 -17.28 -4.01
CA GLN A 124 12.86 -18.58 -3.32
C GLN A 124 14.17 -19.37 -3.43
N LEU A 125 15.32 -18.70 -3.38
CA LEU A 125 16.62 -19.35 -3.37
C LEU A 125 16.82 -20.17 -2.08
N PRO A 126 17.54 -21.30 -2.12
CA PRO A 126 17.88 -22.05 -0.92
C PRO A 126 18.74 -21.23 0.06
N GLU A 127 18.54 -21.36 1.36
CA GLU A 127 19.27 -20.59 2.40
C GLU A 127 20.81 -20.75 2.33
N GLN A 128 21.30 -21.86 1.76
CA GLN A 128 22.74 -22.15 1.59
C GLN A 128 23.38 -21.48 0.37
N SER A 129 22.62 -20.73 -0.43
CA SER A 129 23.15 -20.02 -1.62
C SER A 129 24.04 -18.81 -1.27
N SER A 130 24.06 -18.38 0.00
CA SER A 130 24.91 -17.29 0.48
C SER A 130 26.41 -17.63 0.54
N SER A 131 26.78 -18.89 0.30
CA SER A 131 28.16 -19.38 0.31
C SER A 131 28.47 -20.14 -0.99
N VAL A 132 28.43 -19.45 -2.13
CA VAL A 132 29.06 -19.99 -3.34
C VAL A 132 30.58 -19.86 -3.16
N GLU A 133 31.23 -20.93 -2.67
CA GLU A 133 32.69 -21.01 -2.44
C GLU A 133 33.56 -20.79 -3.71
N ASN A 134 32.94 -20.60 -4.88
CA ASN A 134 33.60 -20.35 -6.16
C ASN A 134 33.05 -19.12 -6.91
N ALA A 135 32.34 -18.21 -6.23
CA ALA A 135 31.96 -16.95 -6.86
C ALA A 135 33.24 -16.14 -7.12
N ASP A 136 33.54 -15.87 -8.39
CA ASP A 136 34.52 -14.87 -8.77
C ASP A 136 33.93 -13.51 -8.37
N PRO A 137 34.44 -12.83 -7.33
CA PRO A 137 33.85 -11.60 -6.78
C PRO A 137 33.87 -10.40 -7.74
N THR A 138 34.24 -10.63 -9.00
CA THR A 138 34.71 -9.60 -9.92
C THR A 138 33.96 -9.55 -11.26
N ASN A 139 32.91 -10.36 -11.47
CA ASN A 139 32.26 -10.45 -12.78
C ASN A 139 30.73 -10.30 -12.74
N ILE A 140 30.26 -9.19 -12.18
CA ILE A 140 28.87 -8.74 -12.41
C ILE A 140 28.73 -8.45 -13.90
N SER A 141 27.86 -9.17 -14.60
CA SER A 141 27.69 -8.99 -16.04
C SER A 141 26.98 -7.67 -16.32
N LYS A 142 27.38 -7.03 -17.43
CA LYS A 142 26.61 -5.92 -18.01
C LYS A 142 25.14 -6.31 -18.21
N THR A 143 24.89 -7.55 -18.62
CA THR A 143 23.53 -8.06 -18.84
C THR A 143 22.72 -8.05 -17.56
N ASP A 144 23.30 -8.43 -16.42
CA ASP A 144 22.59 -8.48 -15.14
C ASP A 144 22.14 -7.06 -14.71
N LEU A 145 23.04 -6.08 -14.84
CA LEU A 145 22.73 -4.67 -14.58
C LEU A 145 21.64 -4.14 -15.52
N GLN A 146 21.69 -4.52 -16.79
CA GLN A 146 20.67 -4.13 -17.77
C GLN A 146 19.31 -4.79 -17.51
N ASN A 147 19.30 -6.05 -17.03
CA ASN A 147 18.08 -6.75 -16.64
C ASN A 147 17.42 -6.07 -15.43
N ILE A 148 18.19 -5.73 -14.40
CA ILE A 148 17.68 -4.96 -13.25
C ILE A 148 17.08 -3.64 -13.71
N ALA A 149 17.81 -2.89 -14.54
CA ALA A 149 17.35 -1.59 -15.05
C ALA A 149 16.05 -1.73 -15.87
N HIS A 150 15.96 -2.78 -16.67
CA HIS A 150 14.80 -3.08 -17.50
C HIS A 150 13.57 -3.46 -16.66
N GLN A 151 13.72 -4.38 -15.70
CA GLN A 151 12.60 -4.76 -14.82
C GLN A 151 12.10 -3.57 -13.98
N ALA A 152 13.02 -2.73 -13.48
CA ALA A 152 12.64 -1.51 -12.77
C ALA A 152 11.86 -0.53 -13.67
N SER A 153 12.27 -0.40 -14.94
CA SER A 153 11.56 0.42 -15.94
C SER A 153 10.15 -0.09 -16.22
N LEU A 154 9.98 -1.41 -16.40
CA LEU A 154 8.66 -2.02 -16.61
C LEU A 154 7.73 -1.81 -15.41
N ALA A 155 8.25 -2.01 -14.19
CA ALA A 155 7.51 -1.75 -12.96
C ALA A 155 7.12 -0.27 -12.84
N LEU A 156 8.01 0.65 -13.23
CA LEU A 156 7.74 2.09 -13.21
C LEU A 156 6.65 2.44 -14.22
N GLN A 157 6.73 1.94 -15.45
CA GLN A 157 5.75 2.20 -16.50
C GLN A 157 4.34 1.77 -16.05
N GLN A 158 4.22 0.59 -15.45
CA GLN A 158 2.93 0.14 -14.90
C GLN A 158 2.48 1.04 -13.76
N ALA A 159 3.37 1.37 -12.81
CA ALA A 159 3.05 2.27 -11.71
C ALA A 159 2.53 3.61 -12.23
N GLN A 160 3.18 4.19 -13.24
CA GLN A 160 2.79 5.47 -13.82
C GLN A 160 1.46 5.39 -14.59
N SER A 161 1.08 4.22 -15.13
CA SER A 161 -0.12 4.06 -15.94
C SER A 161 -1.42 4.41 -15.20
N PHE A 162 -1.45 4.28 -13.88
CA PHE A 162 -2.62 4.58 -13.05
C PHE A 162 -2.43 5.77 -12.09
N LYS A 163 -1.31 6.51 -12.18
CA LYS A 163 -0.97 7.58 -11.23
C LYS A 163 -1.99 8.73 -11.21
N HIS A 164 -2.51 9.08 -12.38
CA HIS A 164 -3.52 10.13 -12.54
C HIS A 164 -4.87 9.69 -11.98
N SER A 165 -5.30 8.47 -12.30
CA SER A 165 -6.54 7.89 -11.77
C SER A 165 -6.50 7.78 -10.25
N PHE A 166 -5.40 7.31 -9.69
CA PHE A 166 -5.22 7.23 -8.23
C PHE A 166 -5.36 8.59 -7.56
N ALA A 167 -4.64 9.61 -8.05
CA ALA A 167 -4.71 10.97 -7.51
C ALA A 167 -6.14 11.55 -7.59
N ASN A 168 -6.79 11.40 -8.75
CA ASN A 168 -8.13 11.93 -8.96
C ASN A 168 -9.18 11.19 -8.11
N GLU A 169 -9.17 9.87 -8.09
CA GLU A 169 -10.20 9.09 -7.43
C GLU A 169 -10.08 9.15 -5.90
N VAL A 170 -8.87 9.07 -5.36
CA VAL A 170 -8.62 9.00 -3.91
C VAL A 170 -8.62 10.38 -3.26
N PHE A 171 -8.04 11.39 -3.94
CA PHE A 171 -7.82 12.74 -3.39
C PHE A 171 -8.62 13.84 -4.08
N LYS A 172 -9.29 13.56 -5.20
CA LYS A 172 -10.01 14.58 -6.00
C LYS A 172 -9.09 15.70 -6.47
N LYS A 173 -7.84 15.36 -6.83
CA LYS A 173 -6.81 16.27 -7.33
C LYS A 173 -6.15 15.70 -8.58
N GLU A 174 -5.65 16.60 -9.42
CA GLU A 174 -4.70 16.21 -10.46
C GLU A 174 -3.39 15.73 -9.84
N PHE A 175 -2.71 14.81 -10.54
CA PHE A 175 -1.49 14.18 -10.05
C PHE A 175 -0.41 15.20 -9.67
N TYR A 176 -0.13 16.16 -10.54
CA TYR A 176 0.94 17.14 -10.31
C TYR A 176 0.63 18.09 -9.15
N ASP A 177 -0.64 18.44 -8.96
CA ASP A 177 -1.07 19.26 -7.82
C ASP A 177 -0.91 18.48 -6.51
N LEU A 178 -1.38 17.23 -6.47
CA LEU A 178 -1.19 16.35 -5.31
C LEU A 178 0.30 16.14 -4.99
N HIS A 179 1.11 15.91 -6.03
CA HIS A 179 2.55 15.70 -5.89
C HIS A 179 3.24 16.94 -5.33
N SER A 180 2.93 18.12 -5.86
CA SER A 180 3.48 19.39 -5.38
C SER A 180 3.10 19.65 -3.92
N ASP A 181 1.81 19.50 -3.56
CA ASP A 181 1.29 19.76 -2.22
C ASP A 181 1.94 18.89 -1.14
N LEU A 182 2.27 17.64 -1.49
CA LEU A 182 2.76 16.64 -0.55
C LEU A 182 4.24 16.27 -0.80
N LYS A 183 4.97 17.03 -1.65
CA LYS A 183 6.36 16.72 -2.04
C LYS A 183 7.30 16.61 -0.84
N SER A 184 7.10 17.45 0.17
CA SER A 184 7.94 17.52 1.37
C SER A 184 7.58 16.50 2.45
N GLN A 185 6.42 15.86 2.37
CA GLN A 185 5.98 14.89 3.37
C GLN A 185 6.74 13.58 3.21
N LYS A 186 7.23 13.03 4.32
CA LYS A 186 7.99 11.77 4.35
C LYS A 186 7.50 10.92 5.51
N LEU A 187 7.52 9.61 5.32
CA LEU A 187 7.28 8.65 6.40
C LEU A 187 8.59 8.44 7.15
N GLU A 188 8.54 8.49 8.48
CA GLU A 188 9.74 8.40 9.31
C GLU A 188 10.49 7.07 9.16
N TRP A 189 9.77 6.00 8.84
CA TRP A 189 10.33 4.68 8.61
C TRP A 189 10.74 4.46 7.15
N LEU A 190 10.25 5.26 6.19
CA LEU A 190 10.56 5.17 4.76
C LEU A 190 11.52 6.29 4.34
N LYS A 191 12.69 6.33 4.98
CA LYS A 191 13.72 7.34 4.68
C LYS A 191 14.67 6.85 3.60
N LEU A 192 14.18 6.80 2.36
CA LEU A 192 15.02 6.50 1.21
C LEU A 192 16.08 7.60 1.04
N GLN A 193 17.35 7.22 0.96
CA GLN A 193 18.46 8.15 0.79
C GLN A 193 18.72 8.44 -0.70
N LEU A 194 17.72 8.99 -1.38
CA LEU A 194 17.80 9.32 -2.80
C LEU A 194 18.25 10.78 -3.00
N PRO A 195 19.19 11.05 -3.93
CA PRO A 195 19.65 12.41 -4.25
C PRO A 195 18.69 13.19 -5.15
N LYS A 196 17.44 12.70 -5.29
CA LYS A 196 16.41 13.24 -6.20
C LYS A 196 15.00 13.00 -5.67
N SER A 197 14.03 13.76 -6.18
CA SER A 197 12.59 13.49 -6.00
C SER A 197 12.02 12.84 -7.25
N LEU A 198 10.81 12.28 -7.16
CA LEU A 198 10.09 11.74 -8.31
C LEU A 198 10.09 12.74 -9.49
N GLU A 199 10.34 12.27 -10.70
CA GLU A 199 10.44 13.06 -11.94
C GLU A 199 11.62 14.06 -12.01
N ASP A 200 12.44 14.19 -10.95
CA ASP A 200 13.71 14.91 -11.01
C ASP A 200 14.81 14.00 -11.60
N GLN A 201 15.75 14.57 -12.34
CA GLN A 201 16.91 13.83 -12.84
C GLN A 201 17.88 13.43 -11.72
N VAL A 202 18.58 12.29 -11.88
CA VAL A 202 19.65 11.91 -10.96
C VAL A 202 20.87 12.81 -11.21
N PRO A 203 21.45 13.45 -10.18
CA PRO A 203 22.64 14.28 -10.36
C PRO A 203 23.81 13.48 -10.95
N CYS A 204 24.47 14.02 -11.98
CA CYS A 204 25.59 13.34 -12.65
C CYS A 204 26.76 13.03 -11.70
N GLU A 205 27.05 13.93 -10.75
CA GLU A 205 28.08 13.70 -9.72
C GLU A 205 27.75 12.49 -8.83
N HIS A 206 26.46 12.26 -8.56
CA HIS A 206 26.03 11.06 -7.87
C HIS A 206 26.27 9.81 -8.71
N LEU A 207 25.87 9.82 -10.00
CA LEU A 207 26.08 8.70 -10.92
C LEU A 207 27.55 8.28 -11.03
N LYS A 208 28.47 9.27 -11.15
CA LYS A 208 29.92 9.02 -11.19
C LYS A 208 30.48 8.42 -9.89
N SER A 209 29.84 8.68 -8.76
CA SER A 209 30.28 8.21 -7.45
C SER A 209 29.83 6.78 -7.12
N LEU A 210 28.91 6.21 -7.91
CA LEU A 210 28.33 4.91 -7.65
C LEU A 210 29.36 3.78 -7.72
N LYS A 211 29.28 2.86 -6.76
CA LYS A 211 29.94 1.56 -6.81
C LYS A 211 28.89 0.49 -7.02
N VAL A 212 29.16 -0.48 -7.90
CA VAL A 212 28.16 -1.47 -8.33
C VAL A 212 27.65 -2.30 -7.14
N ASP A 213 28.55 -2.80 -6.31
CA ASP A 213 28.24 -3.59 -5.11
C ASP A 213 27.35 -2.84 -4.12
N GLU A 214 27.72 -1.59 -3.81
CA GLU A 214 26.96 -0.72 -2.92
C GLU A 214 25.59 -0.36 -3.52
N ALA A 215 25.53 -0.08 -4.82
CA ALA A 215 24.28 0.22 -5.52
C ALA A 215 23.31 -0.97 -5.49
N LEU A 216 23.80 -2.20 -5.69
CA LEU A 216 23.00 -3.42 -5.57
C LEU A 216 22.42 -3.58 -4.18
N LEU A 217 23.27 -3.49 -3.14
CA LEU A 217 22.85 -3.68 -1.75
C LEU A 217 21.89 -2.59 -1.26
N GLU A 218 22.17 -1.32 -1.58
CA GLU A 218 21.32 -0.20 -1.16
C GLU A 218 19.98 -0.19 -1.88
N SER A 219 19.96 -0.52 -3.17
CA SER A 219 18.71 -0.64 -3.94
C SER A 219 17.86 -1.79 -3.42
N TYR A 220 18.47 -2.95 -3.12
CA TYR A 220 17.76 -4.09 -2.55
C TYR A 220 17.10 -3.71 -1.22
N ALA A 221 17.87 -3.16 -0.28
CA ALA A 221 17.32 -2.74 1.02
C ALA A 221 16.22 -1.68 0.89
N SER A 222 16.43 -0.66 0.05
CA SER A 222 15.43 0.40 -0.22
C SER A 222 14.13 -0.15 -0.81
N LEU A 223 14.23 -1.09 -1.75
CA LEU A 223 13.07 -1.74 -2.37
C LEU A 223 12.37 -2.70 -1.40
N GLN A 224 13.08 -3.34 -0.48
CA GLN A 224 12.45 -4.10 0.61
C GLN A 224 11.62 -3.19 1.53
N MET A 225 12.11 -1.99 1.86
CA MET A 225 11.33 -1.01 2.65
C MET A 225 10.03 -0.63 1.92
N ILE A 226 10.10 -0.42 0.61
CA ILE A 226 8.91 -0.15 -0.21
C ILE A 226 7.98 -1.36 -0.25
N ALA A 227 8.50 -2.58 -0.32
CA ALA A 227 7.71 -3.80 -0.30
C ALA A 227 6.87 -3.93 0.98
N VAL A 228 7.44 -3.60 2.14
CA VAL A 228 6.69 -3.52 3.41
C VAL A 228 5.53 -2.54 3.30
N GLY A 229 5.77 -1.36 2.73
CA GLY A 229 4.75 -0.32 2.53
C GLY A 229 3.63 -0.76 1.58
N LEU A 230 3.98 -1.26 0.40
CA LEU A 230 3.00 -1.72 -0.58
C LEU A 230 2.19 -2.91 -0.06
N GLN A 231 2.82 -3.83 0.67
CA GLN A 231 2.09 -4.93 1.30
C GLN A 231 1.07 -4.40 2.32
N GLN A 232 1.42 -3.38 3.11
CA GLN A 232 0.47 -2.77 4.06
C GLN A 232 -0.69 -2.11 3.34
N MET A 233 -0.39 -1.39 2.27
CA MET A 233 -1.39 -0.76 1.43
C MET A 233 -2.37 -1.80 0.86
N VAL A 234 -1.87 -2.88 0.26
CA VAL A 234 -2.72 -3.97 -0.26
C VAL A 234 -3.59 -4.57 0.84
N CYS A 235 -3.02 -4.85 2.02
CA CYS A 235 -3.79 -5.38 3.15
C CYS A 235 -4.90 -4.43 3.61
N ASP A 236 -4.64 -3.13 3.60
CA ASP A 236 -5.64 -2.13 4.01
C ASP A 236 -6.74 -1.96 2.95
N LEU A 237 -6.38 -1.97 1.67
CA LEU A 237 -7.34 -1.93 0.56
C LEU A 237 -8.25 -3.15 0.58
N GLU A 238 -7.69 -4.35 0.77
CA GLU A 238 -8.45 -5.60 0.88
C GLU A 238 -9.38 -5.58 2.11
N ALA A 239 -8.88 -5.16 3.27
CA ALA A 239 -9.67 -5.13 4.51
C ALA A 239 -10.83 -4.13 4.47
N HIS A 240 -10.75 -3.10 3.63
CA HIS A 240 -11.76 -2.03 3.55
C HIS A 240 -12.53 -2.00 2.23
N ASP A 241 -12.30 -2.95 1.32
CA ASP A 241 -12.90 -2.99 -0.02
C ASP A 241 -12.71 -1.64 -0.77
N GLU A 242 -11.49 -1.10 -0.70
CA GLU A 242 -11.13 0.16 -1.34
C GLU A 242 -10.60 -0.07 -2.78
N PRO A 243 -10.80 0.91 -3.70
CA PRO A 243 -10.37 0.79 -5.08
C PRO A 243 -8.84 0.65 -5.21
N PHE A 244 -8.37 0.29 -6.40
CA PHE A 244 -6.96 0.08 -6.74
C PHE A 244 -6.29 -1.17 -6.15
N LEU A 245 -7.05 -2.06 -5.48
CA LEU A 245 -6.49 -3.30 -4.92
C LEU A 245 -5.74 -4.14 -5.97
N THR A 246 -6.30 -4.26 -7.18
CA THR A 246 -5.68 -5.01 -8.28
C THR A 246 -4.35 -4.38 -8.70
N GLU A 247 -4.34 -3.08 -8.93
CA GLU A 247 -3.18 -2.30 -9.39
C GLU A 247 -2.02 -2.37 -8.38
N PHE A 248 -2.33 -2.25 -7.08
CA PHE A 248 -1.31 -2.37 -6.03
C PHE A 248 -0.86 -3.82 -5.79
N THR A 249 -1.74 -4.80 -6.02
CA THR A 249 -1.34 -6.22 -6.02
C THR A 249 -0.41 -6.52 -7.19
N GLU A 250 -0.68 -5.98 -8.37
CA GLU A 250 0.23 -6.08 -9.52
C GLU A 250 1.57 -5.38 -9.26
N ALA A 251 1.53 -4.18 -8.64
CA ALA A 251 2.74 -3.44 -8.26
C ALA A 251 3.62 -4.24 -7.27
N THR A 252 3.03 -4.93 -6.29
CA THR A 252 3.81 -5.81 -5.39
C THR A 252 4.43 -6.99 -6.14
N GLY A 253 3.72 -7.57 -7.11
CA GLY A 253 4.24 -8.61 -8.00
C GLY A 253 5.42 -8.13 -8.85
N GLN A 254 5.34 -6.93 -9.42
CA GLN A 254 6.43 -6.33 -10.20
C GLN A 254 7.64 -5.99 -9.33
N LEU A 255 7.41 -5.42 -8.14
CA LEU A 255 8.48 -5.15 -7.19
C LEU A 255 9.20 -6.45 -6.78
N LYS A 256 8.46 -7.54 -6.60
CA LYS A 256 9.05 -8.87 -6.34
C LYS A 256 9.98 -9.30 -7.48
N THR A 257 9.62 -9.07 -8.74
CA THR A 257 10.48 -9.36 -9.89
C THR A 257 11.77 -8.53 -9.83
N VAL A 258 11.68 -7.22 -9.59
CA VAL A 258 12.88 -6.35 -9.47
C VAL A 258 13.79 -6.79 -8.33
N LEU A 259 13.21 -7.08 -7.15
CA LEU A 259 13.96 -7.60 -6.01
C LEU A 259 14.61 -8.95 -6.33
N CYS A 260 13.99 -9.78 -7.16
CA CYS A 260 14.56 -11.05 -7.55
C CYS A 260 15.80 -10.89 -8.43
N GLU A 261 15.75 -10.05 -9.47
CA GLU A 261 16.93 -9.74 -10.30
C GLU A 261 18.11 -9.22 -9.47
N LEU A 262 17.82 -8.34 -8.49
CA LEU A 262 18.82 -7.86 -7.55
C LEU A 262 19.40 -8.99 -6.70
N GLN A 263 18.55 -9.85 -6.12
CA GLN A 263 18.98 -10.95 -5.28
C GLN A 263 19.86 -11.95 -6.06
N GLU A 264 19.45 -12.35 -7.26
CA GLU A 264 20.22 -13.25 -8.12
C GLU A 264 21.57 -12.64 -8.49
N THR A 265 21.59 -11.35 -8.84
CA THR A 265 22.84 -10.65 -9.18
C THR A 265 23.79 -10.58 -7.99
N ILE A 266 23.28 -10.24 -6.79
CA ILE A 266 24.08 -10.14 -5.56
C ILE A 266 24.66 -11.51 -5.19
N VAL A 267 23.81 -12.54 -5.13
CA VAL A 267 24.20 -13.90 -4.75
C VAL A 267 25.13 -14.52 -5.79
N GLY A 268 24.81 -14.40 -7.08
CA GLY A 268 25.63 -14.91 -8.19
C GLY A 268 27.02 -14.27 -8.25
N SER A 269 27.15 -13.04 -7.77
CA SER A 269 28.43 -12.30 -7.69
C SER A 269 29.20 -12.54 -6.38
N GLY A 270 28.69 -13.39 -5.49
CA GLY A 270 29.31 -13.66 -4.19
C GLY A 270 29.32 -12.47 -3.23
N ILE A 271 28.48 -11.45 -3.49
CA ILE A 271 28.36 -10.30 -2.59
C ILE A 271 27.54 -10.71 -1.38
N LYS A 272 28.05 -10.42 -0.19
CA LYS A 272 27.35 -10.73 1.06
C LYS A 272 26.14 -9.79 1.24
N MET A 273 24.96 -10.39 1.32
CA MET A 273 23.71 -9.70 1.63
C MET A 273 23.78 -8.98 2.98
N ARG A 274 23.13 -7.81 3.04
CA ARG A 274 22.87 -7.08 4.30
C ARG A 274 21.72 -7.77 5.07
N PRO A 275 21.54 -7.44 6.37
CA PRO A 275 20.36 -7.89 7.10
C PRO A 275 19.09 -7.44 6.39
N ASP A 276 18.14 -8.37 6.24
CA ASP A 276 16.87 -8.08 5.58
C ASP A 276 16.02 -7.08 6.37
N VAL A 277 15.30 -6.27 5.62
CA VAL A 277 14.25 -5.41 6.17
C VAL A 277 13.03 -6.26 6.52
N THR A 278 12.57 -6.22 7.76
CA THR A 278 11.35 -6.92 8.21
C THR A 278 10.17 -5.96 8.34
N LYS A 279 8.96 -6.50 8.42
CA LYS A 279 7.71 -5.75 8.64
C LYS A 279 7.65 -4.97 9.95
N ASP A 280 8.61 -5.17 10.85
CA ASP A 280 8.71 -4.47 12.13
C ASP A 280 9.14 -3.01 11.96
N ILE A 281 9.65 -2.62 10.78
CA ILE A 281 9.91 -1.20 10.48
C ILE A 281 8.63 -0.36 10.52
N LEU A 282 7.47 -0.98 10.27
CA LEU A 282 6.17 -0.35 10.34
C LEU A 282 5.66 -0.37 11.79
N LYS A 283 5.59 0.81 12.42
CA LYS A 283 5.18 0.96 13.83
C LYS A 283 3.65 0.92 13.96
N GLY A 284 3.15 0.63 15.16
CA GLY A 284 1.71 0.41 15.41
C GLY A 284 0.78 1.54 14.96
N SER A 285 1.18 2.80 15.10
CA SER A 285 0.39 3.96 14.62
C SER A 285 0.23 4.01 13.10
N ASP A 286 1.18 3.41 12.38
CA ASP A 286 1.19 3.35 10.91
C ASP A 286 0.44 2.13 10.38
N LYS A 287 0.07 1.18 11.27
CA LYS A 287 -0.74 -0.02 10.98
C LYS A 287 -2.22 0.26 11.22
N ASP A 288 -2.55 0.81 12.39
CA ASP A 288 -3.92 1.05 12.83
C ASP A 288 -4.29 2.53 12.73
N SER A 289 -4.38 3.03 11.50
CA SER A 289 -4.64 4.45 11.23
C SER A 289 -6.03 4.69 10.67
N ASP A 290 -6.57 5.90 10.91
CA ASP A 290 -7.82 6.32 10.27
C ASP A 290 -7.68 6.43 8.75
N ARG A 291 -8.81 6.49 8.05
CA ARG A 291 -8.85 6.51 6.58
C ARG A 291 -8.06 7.67 5.98
N THR A 292 -8.07 8.85 6.61
CA THR A 292 -7.37 10.04 6.09
C THR A 292 -5.87 9.84 6.21
N PHE A 293 -5.41 9.33 7.35
CA PHE A 293 -4.00 9.02 7.56
C PHE A 293 -3.53 7.93 6.58
N ARG A 294 -4.29 6.84 6.42
CA ARG A 294 -3.94 5.76 5.48
C ARG A 294 -3.78 6.28 4.06
N LYS A 295 -4.74 7.06 3.55
CA LYS A 295 -4.64 7.68 2.22
C LYS A 295 -3.33 8.46 2.06
N ASN A 296 -2.99 9.32 3.02
CA ASN A 296 -1.75 10.12 2.95
C ASN A 296 -0.49 9.23 3.00
N ARG A 297 -0.46 8.23 3.89
CA ARG A 297 0.62 7.24 3.99
C ARG A 297 0.78 6.49 2.66
N ASP A 298 -0.31 6.00 2.10
CA ASP A 298 -0.37 5.23 0.87
C ASP A 298 0.11 6.05 -0.33
N TRP A 299 -0.26 7.34 -0.38
CA TRP A 299 0.31 8.26 -1.36
C TRP A 299 1.84 8.39 -1.22
N MET A 300 2.36 8.55 0.01
CA MET A 300 3.82 8.65 0.22
C MET A 300 4.53 7.37 -0.21
N ILE A 301 3.99 6.19 0.13
CA ILE A 301 4.51 4.89 -0.29
C ILE A 301 4.51 4.79 -1.81
N TYR A 302 3.40 5.12 -2.46
CA TYR A 302 3.26 5.01 -3.91
C TYR A 302 4.16 6.00 -4.67
N ARG A 303 4.27 7.24 -4.18
CA ARG A 303 5.22 8.24 -4.69
C ARG A 303 6.65 7.74 -4.59
N ASP A 304 7.04 7.22 -3.43
CA ASP A 304 8.40 6.77 -3.17
C ASP A 304 8.71 5.46 -3.91
N TYR A 305 7.70 4.62 -4.17
CA TYR A 305 7.79 3.45 -5.06
C TYR A 305 8.14 3.87 -6.49
N MET A 306 7.41 4.82 -7.07
CA MET A 306 7.75 5.35 -8.39
C MET A 306 9.16 5.98 -8.39
N ASN A 307 9.50 6.73 -7.35
CA ASN A 307 10.79 7.43 -7.27
C ASN A 307 11.97 6.45 -7.19
N ILE A 308 11.88 5.40 -6.38
CA ILE A 308 12.94 4.40 -6.26
C ILE A 308 13.08 3.56 -7.53
N LEU A 309 11.98 3.27 -8.24
CA LEU A 309 12.05 2.52 -9.49
C LEU A 309 12.71 3.34 -10.60
N GLU A 310 12.36 4.62 -10.70
CA GLU A 310 13.01 5.56 -11.61
C GLU A 310 14.50 5.64 -11.31
N TYR A 311 14.87 5.86 -10.04
CA TYR A 311 16.26 5.88 -9.61
C TYR A 311 17.00 4.57 -9.91
N THR A 312 16.43 3.42 -9.54
CA THR A 312 16.99 2.08 -9.79
C THR A 312 17.24 1.87 -11.27
N SER A 313 16.25 2.17 -12.12
CA SER A 313 16.40 2.03 -13.57
C SER A 313 17.54 2.90 -14.11
N THR A 314 17.59 4.18 -13.71
CA THR A 314 18.64 5.10 -14.15
C THR A 314 20.03 4.65 -13.73
N ILE A 315 20.23 4.30 -12.45
CA ILE A 315 21.58 3.96 -11.96
C ILE A 315 22.10 2.66 -12.56
N PHE A 316 21.25 1.64 -12.73
CA PHE A 316 21.70 0.36 -13.27
C PHE A 316 21.88 0.41 -14.79
N ASN A 317 21.11 1.24 -15.49
CA ASN A 317 21.39 1.53 -16.90
C ASN A 317 22.74 2.26 -17.05
N TYR A 318 23.02 3.25 -16.18
CA TYR A 318 24.31 3.94 -16.16
C TYR A 318 25.48 2.98 -15.88
N LEU A 319 25.38 2.16 -14.82
CA LEU A 319 26.42 1.20 -14.45
C LEU A 319 26.63 0.13 -15.53
N GLY A 320 25.55 -0.37 -16.15
CA GLY A 320 25.62 -1.34 -17.24
C GLY A 320 26.27 -0.77 -18.51
N ASN A 321 26.08 0.52 -18.80
CA ASN A 321 26.68 1.15 -19.98
C ASN A 321 28.15 1.55 -19.77
N ASN A 322 28.53 1.92 -18.55
CA ASN A 322 29.90 2.36 -18.22
C ASN A 322 30.82 1.23 -17.74
N SER A 323 30.31 0.02 -17.50
CA SER A 323 31.13 -1.15 -17.16
C SER A 323 32.06 -1.62 -18.30
N SER A 324 31.93 -1.08 -19.52
CA SER A 324 32.60 -1.60 -20.73
C SER A 324 33.62 -0.67 -21.41
N ALA A 325 33.76 0.62 -21.08
CA ALA A 325 34.73 1.49 -21.79
C ALA A 325 35.05 2.81 -21.07
N LEU A 326 36.35 3.18 -21.11
CA LEU A 326 36.83 4.57 -21.06
C LEU A 326 36.10 5.40 -22.13
N GLY A 327 35.05 6.12 -21.75
CA GLY A 327 34.30 6.98 -22.65
C GLY A 327 33.71 8.17 -21.89
N THR A 328 34.42 9.30 -21.93
CA THR A 328 34.05 10.64 -21.43
C THR A 328 32.69 10.73 -20.70
N ASP A 329 32.77 10.67 -19.37
CA ASP A 329 31.66 10.61 -18.40
C ASP A 329 30.54 11.66 -18.61
N GLU A 330 30.83 12.75 -19.31
CA GLU A 330 29.91 13.86 -19.54
C GLU A 330 28.79 13.53 -20.55
N LYS A 331 29.07 12.73 -21.58
CA LYS A 331 28.05 12.33 -22.57
C LYS A 331 27.11 11.25 -22.01
N ALA A 332 27.64 10.32 -21.21
CA ALA A 332 26.86 9.26 -20.56
C ALA A 332 25.82 9.82 -19.57
N CYS A 333 26.12 10.94 -18.91
CA CYS A 333 25.15 11.62 -18.05
C CYS A 333 24.01 12.29 -18.84
N LEU A 334 24.28 12.81 -20.04
CA LEU A 334 23.27 13.47 -20.88
C LEU A 334 22.32 12.47 -21.56
N ASP A 335 22.86 11.35 -22.04
CA ASP A 335 22.07 10.33 -22.75
C ASP A 335 21.15 9.53 -21.80
N ASN A 336 21.56 9.31 -20.54
CA ASN A 336 20.72 8.64 -19.53
C ASN A 336 19.55 9.50 -19.02
N ASN A 337 19.59 10.81 -19.25
CA ASN A 337 18.58 11.77 -18.80
C ASN A 337 17.48 12.04 -19.85
N GLN A 338 17.50 11.33 -21.00
CA GLN A 338 16.51 11.48 -22.08
C GLN A 338 15.47 10.35 -22.17
N VAL A 339 15.52 9.33 -21.30
CA VAL A 339 14.61 8.15 -21.35
C VAL A 339 13.50 8.20 -20.28
N SER A 340 13.33 9.34 -19.60
CA SER A 340 12.28 9.53 -18.59
C SER A 340 10.97 10.04 -19.17
#